data_AF-A0A2I4GVG4-F1
#
_entry.id   AF-A0A2I4GVG4-F1
#
_cell.length_a   1.000
_cell.length_b   1.000
_cell.length_c   1.000
_cell.angle_alpha   90.00
_cell.angle_beta   90.00
_cell.angle_gamma   90.00
#
_symmetry.space_group_name_H-M   'P 1'
#
loop_
_entity.id
_entity.type
_entity.pdbx_description
1 polymer ?
#
loop_
_entity_poly.entity_id
_entity_poly.type
_entity_poly.pdbx_seq_one_letter_code
_entity_poly.pdbx_strand_id
1 'polypeptide(L)'
;MDEEFDFTDKVPPSFDRMGNVIKDAEAKGFNPGLIVLLVVVGLLLIFLVGNYVLYIYAQKTLPPRKKKPISKKKMRKERLKQGVSAPGE
;
A
#
# COMPACT_ATOMS: atom_id res chain seq x y z
N MET A 1 -22.88 1.89 -46.11
CA MET A 1 -23.87 1.82 -45.02
C MET A 1 -24.14 0.37 -44.59
N ASP A 2 -23.50 -0.64 -45.21
CA ASP A 2 -23.70 -2.06 -44.88
C ASP A 2 -22.53 -2.68 -44.10
N GLU A 3 -21.40 -1.97 -43.96
CA GLU A 3 -20.21 -2.43 -43.21
C GLU A 3 -20.28 -2.12 -41.70
N GLU A 4 -21.21 -1.27 -41.27
CA GLU A 4 -21.37 -0.87 -39.87
C GLU A 4 -22.24 -1.86 -39.07
N PHE A 5 -23.15 -2.57 -39.75
CA PHE A 5 -24.02 -3.59 -39.15
C PHE A 5 -23.34 -4.96 -39.00
N ASP A 6 -22.34 -5.30 -39.83
CA ASP A 6 -21.65 -6.60 -39.77
C ASP A 6 -20.56 -6.66 -38.66
N PHE A 7 -20.19 -5.51 -38.08
CA PHE A 7 -19.22 -5.43 -36.98
C PHE A 7 -19.89 -5.62 -35.61
N THR A 8 -21.18 -5.30 -35.48
CA THR A 8 -21.95 -5.45 -34.22
C THR A 8 -22.37 -6.89 -33.92
N ASP A 9 -22.39 -7.78 -34.93
CA ASP A 9 -22.70 -9.21 -34.75
C ASP A 9 -21.45 -10.08 -34.50
N LYS A 10 -20.24 -9.50 -34.64
CA LYS A 10 -18.94 -10.17 -34.41
C LYS A 10 -18.32 -9.80 -33.07
N VAL A 11 -19.11 -9.47 -32.05
CA VAL A 11 -18.59 -9.33 -30.69
C VAL A 11 -18.38 -10.74 -30.12
N PRO A 12 -17.18 -11.13 -29.68
CA PRO A 12 -16.99 -12.45 -29.14
C PRO A 12 -17.88 -12.63 -27.90
N PRO A 13 -18.47 -13.82 -27.68
CA PRO A 13 -19.47 -14.08 -26.62
C PRO A 13 -18.96 -13.79 -25.20
N SER A 14 -17.66 -13.52 -25.05
CA SER A 14 -17.04 -13.04 -23.82
C SER A 14 -17.50 -11.63 -23.41
N PHE A 15 -17.75 -10.71 -24.34
CA PHE A 15 -18.19 -9.34 -23.99
C PHE A 15 -19.65 -9.29 -23.58
N ASP A 16 -20.54 -10.01 -24.27
CA ASP A 16 -21.96 -10.09 -23.90
C ASP A 16 -22.18 -10.74 -22.54
N ARG A 17 -21.38 -11.77 -22.24
CA ARG A 17 -21.41 -12.43 -20.94
C ARG A 17 -20.94 -11.49 -19.82
N MET A 18 -19.93 -10.64 -20.08
CA MET A 18 -19.48 -9.62 -19.14
C MET A 18 -20.55 -8.53 -18.92
N GLY A 19 -21.19 -8.07 -20.00
CA GLY A 19 -22.24 -7.05 -19.96
C GLY A 19 -23.47 -7.50 -19.17
N ASN A 20 -23.89 -8.76 -19.31
CA ASN A 20 -25.00 -9.32 -18.52
C ASN A 20 -24.65 -9.45 -17.03
N VAL A 21 -23.43 -9.91 -16.68
CA VAL A 21 -22.98 -9.99 -15.28
C VAL A 21 -22.96 -8.63 -14.60
N ILE A 22 -22.56 -7.57 -15.32
CA ILE A 22 -22.55 -6.20 -14.81
C ILE A 22 -23.98 -5.67 -14.64
N LYS A 23 -24.87 -5.89 -15.62
CA LYS A 23 -26.29 -5.48 -15.56
C LYS A 23 -27.08 -6.21 -14.47
N ASP A 24 -26.84 -7.51 -14.28
CA ASP A 24 -27.46 -8.31 -13.23
C ASP A 24 -26.99 -7.88 -11.82
N ALA A 25 -25.74 -7.43 -11.70
CA ALA A 25 -25.21 -6.85 -10.46
C ALA A 25 -25.80 -5.47 -10.16
N GLU A 26 -26.15 -4.69 -11.17
CA GLU A 26 -26.76 -3.36 -11.03
C GLU A 26 -28.27 -3.46 -10.70
N ALA A 27 -29.00 -4.40 -11.32
CA ALA A 27 -30.42 -4.63 -11.07
C ALA A 27 -30.70 -5.24 -9.68
N LYS A 28 -29.71 -5.93 -9.10
CA LYS A 28 -29.79 -6.53 -7.77
C LYS A 28 -29.01 -5.67 -6.79
N GLY A 29 -29.63 -4.56 -6.36
CA GLY A 29 -29.02 -3.55 -5.49
C GLY A 29 -28.22 -4.13 -4.31
N PHE A 30 -27.17 -3.41 -3.89
CA PHE A 30 -26.24 -3.89 -2.88
C PHE A 30 -26.95 -4.26 -1.56
N ASN A 31 -26.75 -5.49 -1.12
CA ASN A 31 -27.27 -5.97 0.17
C ASN A 31 -26.71 -5.08 1.30
N PRO A 32 -27.54 -4.64 2.27
CA PRO A 32 -27.07 -3.84 3.40
C PRO A 32 -25.88 -4.47 4.14
N GLY A 33 -25.84 -5.81 4.26
CA GLY A 33 -24.69 -6.50 4.86
C GLY A 33 -23.40 -6.36 4.06
N LEU A 34 -23.49 -6.34 2.72
CA LEU A 34 -22.32 -6.10 1.86
C LEU A 34 -21.86 -4.65 1.95
N ILE A 35 -22.80 -3.70 1.99
CA ILE A 35 -22.47 -2.28 2.17
C ILE A 35 -21.72 -2.09 3.49
N VAL A 36 -22.23 -2.64 4.58
CA VAL A 36 -21.59 -2.55 5.91
C VAL A 36 -20.21 -3.19 5.88
N LEU A 37 -20.05 -4.37 5.25
CA LEU A 37 -18.74 -5.02 5.13
C LEU A 37 -17.74 -4.13 4.39
N LEU A 38 -18.14 -3.55 3.25
CA LEU A 38 -17.29 -2.64 2.48
C LEU A 38 -16.92 -1.39 3.28
N VAL A 39 -17.86 -0.80 4.01
CA VAL A 39 -17.61 0.38 4.84
C VAL A 39 -16.65 0.07 5.97
N VAL A 40 -16.84 -1.04 6.70
CA VAL A 40 -15.96 -1.43 7.81
C VAL A 40 -14.56 -1.77 7.31
N VAL A 41 -14.44 -2.59 6.26
CA VAL A 41 -13.15 -2.95 5.67
C VAL A 41 -12.46 -1.70 5.11
N GLY A 42 -13.19 -0.84 4.42
CA GLY A 42 -12.67 0.43 3.88
C GLY A 42 -12.16 1.36 4.97
N LEU A 43 -12.93 1.56 6.04
CA LEU A 43 -12.51 2.37 7.19
C LEU A 43 -11.24 1.82 7.84
N LEU A 44 -11.17 0.50 8.05
CA LEU A 44 -9.99 -0.13 8.63
C LEU A 44 -8.75 0.02 7.73
N LEU A 45 -8.91 -0.16 6.42
CA LEU A 45 -7.80 0.02 5.47
C LEU A 45 -7.30 1.46 5.45
N ILE A 46 -8.20 2.44 5.38
CA ILE A 46 -7.83 3.87 5.40
C ILE A 46 -7.14 4.22 6.71
N PHE A 47 -7.68 3.75 7.84
CA PHE A 47 -7.08 3.96 9.16
C PHE A 47 -5.66 3.37 9.24
N LEU A 48 -5.47 2.14 8.77
CA LEU A 48 -4.19 1.45 8.83
C LEU A 48 -3.15 2.11 7.92
N VAL A 49 -3.52 2.44 6.68
CA VAL A 49 -2.64 3.12 5.72
C VAL A 49 -2.30 4.52 6.22
N GLY A 50 -3.29 5.29 6.67
CA GLY A 50 -3.08 6.63 7.23
C GLY A 50 -2.12 6.61 8.42
N ASN A 51 -2.31 5.66 9.34
CA ASN A 51 -1.42 5.49 10.48
C ASN A 51 -0.01 5.05 10.05
N TYR A 52 0.10 4.14 9.08
CA TYR A 52 1.39 3.70 8.57
C TYR A 52 2.18 4.83 7.91
N VAL A 53 1.52 5.64 7.08
CA VAL A 53 2.13 6.83 6.46
C VAL A 53 2.56 7.82 7.54
N LEU A 54 1.72 8.07 8.53
CA LEU A 54 2.04 8.97 9.65
C LEU A 54 3.22 8.44 10.47
N TYR A 55 3.29 7.13 10.71
CA TYR A 55 4.40 6.47 11.41
C TYR A 55 5.72 6.62 10.63
N ILE A 56 5.70 6.45 9.31
CA ILE A 56 6.88 6.67 8.47
C ILE A 56 7.29 8.13 8.46
N TYR A 57 6.32 9.05 8.34
CA TYR A 57 6.59 10.48 8.38
C TYR A 57 7.23 10.90 9.70
N ALA A 58 6.64 10.45 10.82
CA ALA A 58 7.20 10.64 12.15
C ALA A 58 8.63 10.11 12.20
N GLN A 59 8.90 8.86 11.81
CA GLN A 59 10.25 8.31 11.83
C GLN A 59 11.28 9.09 10.98
N LYS A 60 10.85 9.69 9.86
CA LYS A 60 11.72 10.56 9.05
C LYS A 60 12.02 11.89 9.73
N THR A 61 11.07 12.43 10.48
CA THR A 61 11.23 13.70 11.23
C THR A 61 11.83 13.51 12.62
N LEU A 62 11.74 12.29 13.18
CA LEU A 62 12.32 11.97 14.47
C LEU A 62 13.85 11.97 14.34
N PRO A 63 14.56 12.78 15.15
CA PRO A 63 16.01 12.76 15.16
C PRO A 63 16.49 11.34 15.49
N PRO A 64 17.58 10.85 14.86
CA PRO A 64 18.08 9.51 15.06
C PRO A 64 18.18 9.26 16.56
N ARG A 65 17.42 8.27 17.06
CA ARG A 65 17.33 7.96 18.48
C ARG A 65 18.75 7.94 19.01
N LYS A 66 19.10 8.94 19.84
CA LYS A 66 20.46 9.09 20.35
C LYS A 66 20.80 7.76 21.02
N LYS A 67 21.65 6.96 20.36
CA LYS A 67 22.25 5.79 20.99
C LYS A 67 22.81 6.31 22.30
N LYS A 68 22.50 5.64 23.43
CA LYS A 68 22.96 6.06 24.76
C LYS A 68 24.41 6.51 24.61
N PRO A 69 24.77 7.74 25.03
CA PRO A 69 26.09 8.29 24.76
C PRO A 69 27.12 7.26 25.21
N ILE A 70 27.78 6.66 24.24
CA ILE A 70 28.72 5.60 24.50
C ILE A 70 29.91 6.31 25.10
N SER A 71 30.24 6.00 26.36
CA SER A 71 31.43 6.56 27.00
C SER A 71 32.61 6.47 26.05
N LYS A 72 33.41 7.55 25.95
CA LYS A 72 34.56 7.62 25.04
C LYS A 72 35.48 6.40 25.18
N LYS A 73 35.55 5.80 26.37
CA LYS A 73 36.27 4.54 26.65
C LYS A 73 35.70 3.34 25.87
N LYS A 74 34.38 3.21 25.78
CA LYS A 74 33.71 2.14 25.02
C LYS A 74 33.78 2.38 23.51
N MET A 75 33.67 3.64 23.04
CA MET A 75 33.93 3.94 21.61
C MET A 75 35.36 3.62 21.18
N ARG A 76 36.36 3.98 21.99
CA ARG A 76 37.76 3.63 21.69
C ARG A 76 37.99 2.12 21.72
N LYS A 77 37.38 1.41 22.69
CA LYS A 77 37.46 -0.06 22.79
C LYS A 77 36.83 -0.76 21.59
N GLU A 78 35.69 -0.28 21.07
CA GLU A 78 35.10 -0.86 19.86
C GLU A 78 35.85 -0.48 18.58
N ARG A 79 36.34 0.75 18.45
CA ARG A 79 37.18 1.17 17.31
C ARG A 79 38.48 0.36 17.22
N LEU A 80 39.14 0.11 18.36
CA LEU A 80 40.33 -0.75 18.45
C LEU A 80 40.02 -2.21 18.11
N LYS A 81 38.86 -2.73 18.51
CA LYS A 81 38.41 -4.09 18.15
C LYS A 81 38.07 -4.24 16.66
N GLN A 82 37.55 -3.18 16.06
CA GLN A 82 37.21 -3.14 14.63
C GLN A 82 38.43 -2.89 13.74
N GLY A 83 39.63 -2.72 14.31
CA GLY A 83 40.86 -2.48 13.56
C GLY A 83 40.87 -1.16 12.79
N VAL A 84 39.93 -0.25 13.12
CA VAL A 84 39.83 1.05 12.46
C VAL A 84 40.95 1.92 13.03
N SER A 85 42.02 2.08 12.25
CA SER A 85 43.08 3.04 12.54
C SER A 85 42.45 4.41 12.79
N ALA A 86 42.98 5.13 13.78
CA ALA A 86 42.47 6.45 14.12
C ALA A 86 42.47 7.34 12.86
N PRO A 87 41.43 8.17 12.63
CA PRO A 87 41.50 9.17 11.56
C PRO A 87 42.59 10.17 11.95
N GLY A 88 43.79 9.98 11.42
CA GLY A 88 45.00 10.70 11.81
C GLY A 88 46.20 9.76 11.94
N GLU A 89 46.56 9.12 10.84
CA GLU A 89 47.93 9.28 10.32
C GLU A 89 47.98 10.57 9.51
#